data_AF-A0A1Q6QJJ9-F1
#
_entry.id   AF-A0A1Q6QJJ9-F1
#
_cell.length_a   1.000
_cell.length_b   1.000
_cell.length_c   1.000
_cell.angle_alpha   90.00
_cell.angle_beta   90.00
_cell.angle_gamma   90.00
#
_symmetry.space_group_name_H-M   'P 1'
#
loop_
_entity.id
_entity.type
_entity.pdbx_description
1 polymer ?
#
loop_
_entity_poly.entity_id
_entity_poly.type
_entity_poly.pdbx_seq_one_letter_code
_entity_poly.pdbx_strand_id
1 'polypeptide(L)'
;MLRILYNSRDPSHKDPLGTIIPGQTCTLRMKIPQHCQTRQALCRLLREDGTLLTEIPMDCQTVLPPYETWTCQFTLEPGLYFYFFRITTPNETFSLLRQGEDTNMEAGDWWQLSCVPKEAHTPAWAQGAIIYQVFPDRFAKSGSCDLTGKLEPYTLHQNWTEEVHWQPTDRGEVLNNDFFGGNFQGITEKLPYIASLGATVLYLNPISKAFSSHRYDTGDYKTPDPMLGTKADFVQLCREARRLGIHVILDGVFSHTGSNSLYFDRYRAFGGHGAYADPQSPYRSWYQFYHYPDSYNCWWNFDTLPCVNKMDPSYLDYIIDGPDSVVAHWLRLGADGFRLDVVDELPDEFVLRLKKRVREIKPDALLIGEVWEDASNKIAYDIRRRYFVDGELDGVMNYPYRKAIIDFLRQRDDGKGFRETIMTLAENYPPQVLTCCMNLLGTHDTPRILTALIDDFEGSREEKAARHLSPGQLLVAKERLRMASFLQFTLPGAPTVYYGDEVGMEGYADPFNRRTYPWGREDEELLAHYRRLGQLRRDNPALRGTAISFFTAADGRLGFVRSWDGPLAQRVSIYVNRSGDSWSIPAGRLLLGHNLETVAPDTLILLPGGFCALEVS
;
A
#
# COMPACT_ATOMS: atom_id res chain seq x y z
N MET A 1 -26.89 -7.70 32.22
CA MET A 1 -27.92 -7.55 31.17
C MET A 1 -27.35 -8.19 29.91
N LEU A 2 -28.06 -9.12 29.27
CA LEU A 2 -27.58 -9.73 28.02
C LEU A 2 -27.68 -8.70 26.90
N ARG A 3 -26.64 -8.61 26.06
CA ARG A 3 -26.59 -7.69 24.91
C ARG A 3 -27.08 -8.40 23.65
N ILE A 4 -27.54 -7.61 22.67
CA ILE A 4 -27.75 -8.08 21.30
C ILE A 4 -26.37 -8.28 20.68
N LEU A 5 -26.16 -9.38 19.97
CA LEU A 5 -24.84 -9.75 19.43
C LEU A 5 -24.89 -9.84 17.91
N TYR A 6 -23.94 -9.15 17.30
CA TYR A 6 -23.63 -9.25 15.88
C TYR A 6 -22.17 -8.88 15.66
N ASN A 7 -21.42 -9.72 14.96
CA ASN A 7 -20.04 -9.44 14.55
C ASN A 7 -19.82 -9.93 13.12
N SER A 8 -19.66 -9.01 12.18
CA SER A 8 -19.49 -9.31 10.75
C SER A 8 -18.21 -10.09 10.41
N ARG A 9 -17.29 -10.23 11.36
CA ARG A 9 -16.04 -11.00 11.26
C ARG A 9 -16.15 -12.41 11.86
N ASP A 10 -17.31 -12.78 12.40
CA ASP A 10 -17.59 -14.11 12.94
C ASP A 10 -18.50 -14.90 11.97
N PRO A 11 -18.07 -16.09 11.48
CA PRO A 11 -18.87 -16.93 10.59
C PRO A 11 -20.25 -17.30 11.13
N SER A 12 -20.44 -17.29 12.46
CA SER A 12 -21.74 -17.53 13.08
C SER A 12 -22.74 -16.40 12.87
N HIS A 13 -22.27 -15.19 12.55
CA HIS A 13 -23.11 -14.01 12.29
C HIS A 13 -23.13 -13.58 10.82
N LYS A 14 -22.09 -13.88 10.02
CA LYS A 14 -22.04 -13.50 8.60
C LYS A 14 -21.40 -14.59 7.75
N ASP A 15 -22.03 -14.93 6.64
CA ASP A 15 -21.52 -15.90 5.66
C ASP A 15 -21.87 -15.47 4.23
N PRO A 16 -20.88 -15.29 3.33
CA PRO A 16 -19.44 -15.40 3.56
C PRO A 16 -18.88 -14.21 4.36
N LEU A 17 -17.70 -14.39 4.96
CA LEU A 17 -16.93 -13.28 5.55
C LEU A 17 -16.36 -12.34 4.46
N GLY A 18 -16.10 -11.09 4.83
CA GLY A 18 -15.53 -10.08 3.93
C GLY A 18 -16.45 -9.63 2.80
N THR A 19 -15.89 -9.28 1.64
CA THR A 19 -16.64 -8.90 0.44
C THR A 19 -17.40 -10.08 -0.18
N ILE A 20 -18.47 -9.80 -0.92
CA ILE A 20 -19.20 -10.81 -1.71
C ILE A 20 -19.01 -10.59 -3.21
N ILE A 21 -19.37 -11.59 -4.01
CA ILE A 21 -19.43 -11.46 -5.48
C ILE A 21 -20.90 -11.36 -5.95
N PRO A 22 -21.16 -10.78 -7.14
CA PRO A 22 -22.52 -10.66 -7.68
C PRO A 22 -23.25 -12.01 -7.73
N GLY A 23 -24.50 -12.02 -7.26
CA GLY A 23 -25.33 -13.23 -7.17
C GLY A 23 -24.95 -14.21 -6.04
N GLN A 24 -23.85 -14.00 -5.31
CA GLN A 24 -23.54 -14.79 -4.12
C GLN A 24 -24.49 -14.43 -2.98
N THR A 25 -25.09 -15.46 -2.36
CA THR A 25 -25.95 -15.26 -1.19
C THR A 25 -25.13 -14.81 0.02
N CYS A 26 -25.47 -13.63 0.55
CA CYS A 26 -25.00 -13.15 1.84
C CYS A 26 -26.04 -13.49 2.91
N THR A 27 -25.62 -14.19 3.95
CA THR A 27 -26.43 -14.52 5.12
C THR A 27 -25.97 -13.72 6.32
N LEU A 28 -26.89 -12.95 6.93
CA LEU A 28 -26.64 -12.24 8.18
C LEU A 28 -27.48 -12.87 9.30
N ARG A 29 -26.85 -13.13 10.45
CA ARG A 29 -27.47 -13.72 11.64
C ARG A 29 -27.17 -12.84 12.84
N MET A 30 -28.20 -12.46 13.59
CA MET A 30 -28.10 -11.65 14.79
C MET A 30 -28.69 -12.42 15.97
N LYS A 31 -28.00 -12.40 17.12
CA LYS A 31 -28.48 -13.03 18.35
C LYS A 31 -29.12 -11.99 19.26
N ILE A 32 -30.43 -12.08 19.46
CA ILE A 32 -31.20 -11.15 20.30
C ILE A 32 -31.64 -11.87 21.58
N PRO A 33 -31.44 -11.30 22.78
CA PRO A 33 -31.92 -11.94 24.00
C PRO A 33 -33.45 -12.12 24.02
N GLN A 34 -33.94 -13.28 24.46
CA GLN A 34 -35.38 -13.59 24.49
C GLN A 34 -36.21 -12.60 25.32
N HIS A 35 -35.62 -12.04 26.38
CA HIS A 35 -36.28 -11.05 27.23
C HIS A 35 -36.58 -9.71 26.52
N CYS A 36 -35.98 -9.44 25.36
CA CYS A 36 -36.33 -8.29 24.52
C CYS A 36 -37.72 -8.43 23.88
N GLN A 37 -38.28 -9.65 23.81
CA GLN A 37 -39.59 -9.94 23.21
C GLN A 37 -39.72 -9.36 21.78
N THR A 38 -38.70 -9.57 20.96
CA THR A 38 -38.60 -8.98 19.62
C THR A 38 -39.83 -9.34 18.77
N ARG A 39 -40.51 -8.31 18.27
CA ARG A 39 -41.65 -8.43 17.36
C ARG A 39 -41.21 -8.46 15.90
N GLN A 40 -40.16 -7.71 15.58
CA GLN A 40 -39.61 -7.62 14.25
C GLN A 40 -38.12 -7.27 14.32
N ALA A 41 -37.32 -7.88 13.44
CA ALA A 41 -35.98 -7.44 13.13
C ALA A 41 -35.84 -7.25 11.61
N LEU A 42 -35.23 -6.14 11.21
CA LEU A 42 -34.98 -5.78 9.81
C LEU A 42 -33.49 -5.52 9.63
N CYS A 43 -32.93 -5.98 8.51
CA CYS A 43 -31.67 -5.46 8.00
C CYS A 43 -31.99 -4.28 7.07
N ARG A 44 -31.52 -3.08 7.40
CA ARG A 44 -31.62 -1.92 6.52
C ARG A 44 -30.37 -1.84 5.67
N LEU A 45 -30.54 -2.03 4.37
CA LEU A 45 -29.45 -1.96 3.41
C LEU A 45 -29.47 -0.59 2.73
N LEU A 46 -28.31 0.04 2.65
CA LEU A 46 -28.08 1.39 2.15
C LEU A 46 -27.18 1.35 0.92
N ARG A 47 -27.37 2.32 0.02
CA ARG A 47 -26.45 2.60 -1.08
C ARG A 47 -25.21 3.32 -0.57
N GLU A 48 -24.21 3.48 -1.43
CA GLU A 48 -22.93 4.16 -1.10
C GLU A 48 -23.08 5.62 -0.64
N ASP A 49 -24.16 6.30 -1.02
CA ASP A 49 -24.50 7.66 -0.61
C ASP A 49 -25.29 7.71 0.72
N GLY A 50 -25.54 6.56 1.34
CA GLY A 50 -26.31 6.43 2.58
C GLY A 50 -27.82 6.41 2.39
N THR A 51 -28.33 6.51 1.16
CA THR A 51 -29.76 6.39 0.89
C THR A 51 -30.23 4.95 1.10
N LEU A 52 -31.45 4.78 1.62
CA LEU A 52 -32.03 3.45 1.82
C LEU A 52 -32.24 2.74 0.48
N LEU A 53 -31.59 1.60 0.30
CA LEU A 53 -31.84 0.71 -0.84
C LEU A 53 -33.09 -0.12 -0.61
N THR A 54 -33.13 -0.84 0.51
CA THR A 54 -34.25 -1.72 0.89
C THR A 54 -34.19 -2.09 2.37
N GLU A 55 -35.31 -2.57 2.90
CA GLU A 55 -35.38 -3.24 4.20
C GLU A 55 -35.64 -4.73 3.97
N ILE A 56 -34.83 -5.57 4.60
CA ILE A 56 -34.92 -7.02 4.47
C ILE A 56 -35.42 -7.57 5.81
N PRO A 57 -36.64 -8.13 5.86
CA PRO A 57 -37.12 -8.82 7.05
C PRO A 57 -36.17 -9.94 7.46
N MET A 58 -35.91 -10.05 8.76
CA MET A 58 -35.17 -11.17 9.34
C MET A 58 -36.18 -12.15 9.95
N ASP A 59 -35.96 -13.44 9.72
CA ASP A 59 -36.78 -14.51 10.30
C ASP A 59 -36.11 -15.07 11.55
N CYS A 60 -36.90 -15.30 12.61
CA CYS A 60 -36.42 -16.02 13.79
C CYS A 60 -36.29 -17.52 13.45
N GLN A 61 -35.06 -18.00 13.32
CA GLN A 61 -34.74 -19.38 12.91
C GLN A 61 -34.63 -20.32 14.10
N THR A 62 -34.01 -19.85 15.18
CA THR A 62 -33.63 -20.70 16.32
C THR A 62 -33.87 -19.96 17.63
N VAL A 63 -34.56 -20.60 18.57
CA VAL A 63 -34.81 -20.09 19.92
C VAL A 63 -34.10 -20.99 20.92
N LEU A 64 -32.86 -20.66 21.26
CA LEU A 64 -32.03 -21.39 22.22
C LEU A 64 -31.69 -20.48 23.41
N PRO A 65 -32.26 -20.71 24.60
CA PRO A 65 -32.01 -19.86 25.75
C PRO A 65 -30.51 -19.63 25.99
N PRO A 66 -30.07 -18.38 26.21
CA PRO A 66 -30.92 -17.20 26.45
C PRO A 66 -31.22 -16.34 25.19
N TYR A 67 -30.94 -16.82 23.98
CA TYR A 67 -30.99 -16.06 22.73
C TYR A 67 -32.01 -16.58 21.70
N GLU A 68 -32.44 -15.69 20.84
CA GLU A 68 -33.11 -15.95 19.57
C GLU A 68 -32.16 -15.57 18.44
N THR A 69 -32.06 -16.41 17.40
CA THR A 69 -31.25 -16.14 16.22
C THR A 69 -32.14 -15.67 15.08
N TRP A 70 -31.99 -14.41 14.70
CA TRP A 70 -32.71 -13.77 13.61
C TRP A 70 -31.82 -13.74 12.38
N THR A 71 -32.32 -14.21 11.23
CA THR A 71 -31.52 -14.40 10.01
C THR A 71 -32.18 -13.75 8.81
N CYS A 72 -31.40 -13.11 7.94
CA CYS A 72 -31.82 -12.76 6.60
C CYS A 72 -30.79 -13.21 5.56
N GLN A 73 -31.25 -13.36 4.32
CA GLN A 73 -30.44 -13.70 3.17
C GLN A 73 -30.76 -12.77 2.01
N PHE A 74 -29.74 -12.36 1.26
CA PHE A 74 -29.90 -11.52 0.08
C PHE A 74 -28.71 -11.67 -0.86
N THR A 75 -28.88 -11.20 -2.09
CA THR A 75 -27.83 -11.07 -3.11
C THR A 75 -27.73 -9.62 -3.52
N LEU A 76 -26.56 -9.19 -4.00
CA LEU A 76 -26.32 -7.82 -4.46
C LEU A 76 -25.76 -7.79 -5.87
N GLU A 77 -26.04 -6.69 -6.56
CA GLU A 77 -25.31 -6.28 -7.76
C GLU A 77 -23.94 -5.72 -7.39
N PRO A 78 -22.99 -5.57 -8.34
CA PRO A 78 -21.72 -4.90 -8.09
C PRO A 78 -21.93 -3.51 -7.46
N GLY A 79 -21.24 -3.22 -6.36
CA GLY A 79 -21.41 -1.96 -5.65
C GLY A 79 -20.81 -1.92 -4.25
N LEU A 80 -20.72 -0.72 -3.69
CA LEU A 80 -20.46 -0.46 -2.29
C LEU A 80 -21.79 -0.24 -1.56
N TYR A 81 -22.02 -0.98 -0.49
CA TYR A 81 -23.23 -0.89 0.31
C TYR A 81 -22.87 -0.75 1.79
N PHE A 82 -23.83 -0.22 2.54
CA PHE A 82 -23.76 -0.18 3.99
C PHE A 82 -25.02 -0.80 4.60
N TYR A 83 -24.93 -1.33 5.80
CA TYR A 83 -26.12 -1.84 6.49
C TYR A 83 -26.08 -1.61 7.98
N PHE A 84 -27.26 -1.65 8.57
CA PHE A 84 -27.48 -1.71 10.02
C PHE A 84 -28.78 -2.44 10.31
N PHE A 85 -29.05 -2.76 11.58
CA PHE A 85 -30.28 -3.47 11.94
C PHE A 85 -31.29 -2.53 12.59
N ARG A 86 -32.58 -2.78 12.37
CA ARG A 86 -33.67 -2.11 13.07
C ARG A 86 -34.52 -3.15 13.79
N ILE A 87 -34.73 -2.94 15.08
CA ILE A 87 -35.36 -3.92 15.96
C ILE A 87 -36.55 -3.26 16.63
N THR A 88 -37.69 -3.95 16.60
CA THR A 88 -38.94 -3.52 17.22
C THR A 88 -39.30 -4.48 18.34
N THR A 89 -39.45 -3.94 19.54
CA THR A 89 -39.93 -4.63 20.75
C THR A 89 -41.36 -4.15 21.06
N PRO A 90 -42.03 -4.66 22.12
CA PRO A 90 -43.35 -4.16 22.50
C PRO A 90 -43.36 -2.69 22.92
N ASN A 91 -42.21 -2.15 23.36
CA ASN A 91 -42.14 -0.81 23.96
C ASN A 91 -41.51 0.23 23.03
N GLU A 92 -40.65 -0.18 22.10
CA GLU A 92 -39.84 0.75 21.31
C GLU A 92 -39.34 0.14 19.99
N THR A 93 -38.76 1.00 19.15
CA THR A 93 -38.02 0.61 17.96
C THR A 93 -36.71 1.38 17.93
N PHE A 94 -35.60 0.66 17.80
CA PHE A 94 -34.26 1.25 17.80
C PHE A 94 -33.40 0.65 16.68
N SER A 95 -32.31 1.35 16.36
CA SER A 95 -31.29 0.87 15.43
C SER A 95 -30.20 0.14 16.21
N LEU A 96 -29.58 -0.86 15.62
CA LEU A 96 -28.37 -1.48 16.11
C LEU A 96 -27.23 -1.15 15.14
N LEU A 97 -26.21 -0.50 15.66
CA LEU A 97 -25.06 0.04 14.92
C LEU A 97 -23.76 -0.64 15.37
N ARG A 98 -22.71 -0.51 14.55
CA ARG A 98 -21.38 -1.05 14.81
C ARG A 98 -20.62 -0.15 15.80
N GLN A 99 -20.03 -0.74 16.82
CA GLN A 99 -19.10 -0.07 17.73
C GLN A 99 -17.88 -0.97 17.99
N GLY A 100 -16.86 -0.85 17.15
CA GLY A 100 -15.73 -1.80 17.14
C GLY A 100 -16.21 -3.21 16.80
N GLU A 101 -15.90 -4.18 17.67
CA GLU A 101 -16.40 -5.57 17.55
C GLU A 101 -17.74 -5.81 18.26
N ASP A 102 -18.31 -4.78 18.91
CA ASP A 102 -19.59 -4.87 19.60
C ASP A 102 -20.68 -4.06 18.87
N THR A 103 -21.88 -4.10 19.42
CA THR A 103 -23.05 -3.42 18.91
C THR A 103 -23.52 -2.33 19.88
N ASN A 104 -24.13 -1.27 19.33
CA ASN A 104 -24.65 -0.16 20.12
C ASN A 104 -25.98 0.34 19.55
N MET A 105 -26.90 0.79 20.41
CA MET A 105 -28.25 1.19 20.02
C MET A 105 -28.41 2.70 19.79
N GLU A 106 -27.46 3.51 20.29
CA GLU A 106 -27.55 4.97 20.33
C GLU A 106 -26.56 5.64 19.37
N ALA A 107 -25.36 5.09 19.24
CA ALA A 107 -24.28 5.66 18.44
C ALA A 107 -23.38 4.58 17.86
N GLY A 108 -22.92 4.77 16.63
CA GLY A 108 -22.01 3.85 15.97
C GLY A 108 -22.01 4.04 14.45
N ASP A 109 -21.20 3.24 13.79
CA ASP A 109 -21.08 3.22 12.34
C ASP A 109 -22.06 2.22 11.71
N TRP A 110 -22.24 2.33 10.39
CA TRP A 110 -22.81 1.25 9.60
C TRP A 110 -21.74 0.20 9.28
N TRP A 111 -22.16 -1.05 9.12
CA TRP A 111 -21.29 -2.08 8.55
C TRP A 111 -21.16 -1.86 7.05
N GLN A 112 -19.94 -2.01 6.52
CA GLN A 112 -19.68 -1.98 5.09
C GLN A 112 -19.89 -3.36 4.47
N LEU A 113 -20.42 -3.39 3.25
CA LEU A 113 -20.50 -4.59 2.43
C LEU A 113 -20.24 -4.24 0.97
N SER A 114 -19.08 -4.62 0.46
CA SER A 114 -18.76 -4.48 -0.95
C SER A 114 -19.13 -5.75 -1.71
N CYS A 115 -19.81 -5.58 -2.84
CA CYS A 115 -20.07 -6.61 -3.83
C CYS A 115 -19.17 -6.35 -5.04
N VAL A 116 -18.17 -7.20 -5.26
CA VAL A 116 -17.12 -6.99 -6.27
C VAL A 116 -17.11 -8.15 -7.26
N PRO A 117 -17.11 -7.91 -8.58
CA PRO A 117 -17.08 -8.98 -9.59
C PRO A 117 -15.92 -9.97 -9.39
N LYS A 118 -16.19 -11.26 -9.57
CA LYS A 118 -15.18 -12.32 -9.45
C LYS A 118 -14.09 -12.20 -10.53
N GLU A 119 -14.45 -11.60 -11.66
CA GLU A 119 -13.59 -11.33 -12.81
C GLU A 119 -12.55 -10.23 -12.53
N ALA A 120 -12.62 -9.54 -11.39
CA ALA A 120 -11.56 -8.67 -10.86
C ALA A 120 -10.34 -9.53 -10.49
N HIS A 121 -9.61 -9.94 -11.52
CA HIS A 121 -8.45 -10.81 -11.46
C HIS A 121 -7.20 -10.01 -11.09
N THR A 122 -6.58 -10.37 -9.97
CA THR A 122 -5.22 -9.94 -9.63
C THR A 122 -4.21 -10.98 -10.13
N PRO A 123 -2.99 -10.57 -10.55
CA PRO A 123 -2.00 -11.51 -11.04
C PRO A 123 -1.58 -12.51 -9.96
N ALA A 124 -1.65 -13.81 -10.25
CA ALA A 124 -1.30 -14.85 -9.29
C ALA A 124 0.14 -14.73 -8.75
N TRP A 125 1.08 -14.27 -9.58
CA TRP A 125 2.47 -14.04 -9.17
C TRP A 125 2.62 -12.87 -8.18
N ALA A 126 1.67 -11.93 -8.14
CA ALA A 126 1.69 -10.78 -7.24
C ALA A 126 1.04 -11.06 -5.89
N GLN A 127 0.18 -12.08 -5.80
CA GLN A 127 -0.54 -12.42 -4.56
C GLN A 127 0.43 -12.90 -3.48
N GLY A 128 0.57 -12.11 -2.42
CA GLY A 128 1.45 -12.40 -1.29
C GLY A 128 2.94 -12.28 -1.60
N ALA A 129 3.29 -11.68 -2.75
CA ALA A 129 4.67 -11.43 -3.18
C ALA A 129 5.43 -10.54 -2.18
N ILE A 130 6.76 -10.52 -2.30
CA ILE A 130 7.62 -9.57 -1.58
C ILE A 130 8.06 -8.52 -2.60
N ILE A 131 7.74 -7.26 -2.32
CA ILE A 131 8.05 -6.13 -3.20
C ILE A 131 9.26 -5.40 -2.64
N TYR A 132 10.20 -5.04 -3.51
CA TYR A 132 11.36 -4.22 -3.18
C TYR A 132 11.30 -2.91 -3.96
N GLN A 133 11.13 -1.78 -3.27
CA GLN A 133 11.05 -0.45 -3.86
C GLN A 133 12.44 0.17 -3.97
N VAL A 134 12.79 0.62 -5.17
CA VAL A 134 14.05 1.29 -5.49
C VAL A 134 13.80 2.70 -5.98
N PHE A 135 14.52 3.65 -5.39
CA PHE A 135 14.71 4.98 -5.96
C PHE A 135 15.97 4.95 -6.85
N PRO A 136 15.84 4.96 -8.19
CA PRO A 136 16.92 4.53 -9.08
C PRO A 136 18.25 5.27 -8.92
N ASP A 137 18.21 6.61 -8.80
CA ASP A 137 19.42 7.45 -8.69
C ASP A 137 20.25 7.16 -7.43
N ARG A 138 19.61 6.61 -6.39
CA ARG A 138 20.18 6.50 -5.04
C ARG A 138 20.49 5.05 -4.66
N PHE A 139 20.15 4.08 -5.50
CA PHE A 139 20.31 2.67 -5.17
C PHE A 139 21.67 2.11 -5.55
N ALA A 140 22.06 2.13 -6.83
CA ALA A 140 23.35 1.60 -7.25
C ALA A 140 23.81 2.23 -8.56
N LYS A 141 25.10 2.55 -8.64
CA LYS A 141 25.76 3.11 -9.82
C LYS A 141 26.73 2.09 -10.41
N SER A 142 26.62 1.86 -11.72
CA SER A 142 27.63 1.13 -12.48
C SER A 142 28.12 1.98 -13.65
N GLY A 143 29.44 2.03 -13.87
CA GLY A 143 30.04 2.80 -14.95
C GLY A 143 29.76 4.31 -14.89
N SER A 144 29.74 4.93 -16.07
CA SER A 144 29.40 6.34 -16.28
C SER A 144 28.09 6.45 -17.07
N CYS A 145 27.30 7.47 -16.78
CA CYS A 145 26.06 7.74 -17.50
C CYS A 145 26.33 8.69 -18.68
N ASP A 146 25.70 8.42 -19.83
CA ASP A 146 25.66 9.40 -20.94
C ASP A 146 24.63 10.48 -20.60
N LEU A 147 25.13 11.68 -20.32
CA LEU A 147 24.30 12.81 -19.92
C LEU A 147 23.77 13.61 -21.11
N THR A 148 24.01 13.14 -22.34
CA THR A 148 23.51 13.79 -23.56
C THR A 148 22.00 13.92 -23.48
N GLY A 149 21.53 15.17 -23.52
CA GLY A 149 20.12 15.50 -23.44
C GLY A 149 19.51 15.45 -22.03
N LYS A 150 20.30 15.31 -20.96
CA LYS A 150 19.81 15.59 -19.60
C LYS A 150 19.41 17.06 -19.50
N LEU A 151 18.30 17.35 -18.81
CA LEU A 151 17.82 18.72 -18.64
C LEU A 151 18.70 19.47 -17.63
N GLU A 152 19.10 20.68 -18.00
CA GLU A 152 20.00 21.54 -17.22
C GLU A 152 19.24 22.67 -16.50
N PRO A 153 19.77 23.21 -15.39
CA PRO A 153 20.99 22.78 -14.70
C PRO A 153 20.78 21.52 -13.85
N TYR A 154 21.84 20.74 -13.63
CA TYR A 154 21.86 19.63 -12.67
C TYR A 154 23.21 19.57 -11.95
N THR A 155 23.22 18.97 -10.76
CA THR A 155 24.43 18.72 -9.98
C THR A 155 24.64 17.21 -9.87
N LEU A 156 25.82 16.72 -10.28
CA LEU A 156 26.22 15.32 -10.09
C LEU A 156 27.24 15.24 -8.95
N HIS A 157 26.88 14.56 -7.87
CA HIS A 157 27.76 14.33 -6.73
C HIS A 157 28.98 13.49 -7.15
N GLN A 158 30.15 13.83 -6.60
CA GLN A 158 31.39 13.13 -6.90
C GLN A 158 31.51 11.85 -6.07
N ASN A 159 31.04 11.88 -4.83
CA ASN A 159 31.09 10.77 -3.90
C ASN A 159 29.69 10.25 -3.59
N TRP A 160 29.55 8.93 -3.59
CA TRP A 160 28.29 8.25 -3.31
C TRP A 160 27.74 8.54 -1.91
N THR A 161 28.59 8.86 -0.94
CA THR A 161 28.21 9.08 0.47
C THR A 161 28.00 10.55 0.83
N GLU A 162 27.96 11.45 -0.16
CA GLU A 162 27.59 12.85 0.09
C GLU A 162 26.13 12.95 0.57
N GLU A 163 25.84 14.02 1.32
CA GLU A 163 24.46 14.31 1.73
C GLU A 163 23.66 14.86 0.55
N VAL A 164 22.35 14.57 0.56
CA VAL A 164 21.42 15.09 -0.45
C VAL A 164 21.39 16.62 -0.42
N HIS A 165 21.33 17.25 -1.58
CA HIS A 165 21.24 18.70 -1.65
C HIS A 165 19.79 19.16 -1.42
N TRP A 166 19.56 19.85 -0.30
CA TRP A 166 18.23 20.29 0.12
C TRP A 166 18.06 21.82 0.16
N GLN A 167 19.16 22.57 0.02
CA GLN A 167 19.18 24.03 0.17
C GLN A 167 18.47 24.69 -1.01
N PRO A 168 17.66 25.74 -0.75
CA PRO A 168 17.10 26.54 -1.81
C PRO A 168 18.19 27.35 -2.53
N THR A 169 17.92 27.76 -3.77
CA THR A 169 18.73 28.74 -4.49
C THR A 169 18.71 30.10 -3.80
N ASP A 170 19.54 31.04 -4.25
CA ASP A 170 19.50 32.45 -3.80
C ASP A 170 18.12 33.13 -4.01
N ARG A 171 17.25 32.52 -4.84
CA ARG A 171 15.87 32.97 -5.09
C ARG A 171 14.83 32.26 -4.24
N GLY A 172 15.24 31.36 -3.34
CA GLY A 172 14.35 30.57 -2.50
C GLY A 172 13.80 29.31 -3.17
N GLU A 173 14.30 28.92 -4.36
CA GLU A 173 13.75 27.79 -5.13
C GLU A 173 14.43 26.47 -4.74
N VAL A 174 13.65 25.43 -4.50
CA VAL A 174 14.16 24.07 -4.30
C VAL A 174 14.09 23.32 -5.63
N LEU A 175 15.23 23.07 -6.25
CA LEU A 175 15.28 22.52 -7.62
C LEU A 175 15.19 20.99 -7.70
N ASN A 176 15.52 20.28 -6.62
CA ASN A 176 15.58 18.81 -6.59
C ASN A 176 16.42 18.20 -7.75
N ASN A 177 17.47 18.89 -8.20
CA ASN A 177 18.27 18.54 -9.38
C ASN A 177 19.64 17.96 -9.00
N ASP A 178 19.75 17.34 -7.82
CA ASP A 178 20.94 16.67 -7.33
C ASP A 178 20.93 15.16 -7.64
N PHE A 179 22.01 14.66 -8.21
CA PHE A 179 22.11 13.29 -8.71
C PHE A 179 23.34 12.60 -8.16
N PHE A 180 23.22 11.31 -7.87
CA PHE A 180 24.34 10.44 -7.48
C PHE A 180 24.74 9.49 -8.62
N GLY A 181 23.92 9.41 -9.67
CA GLY A 181 24.22 8.65 -10.89
C GLY A 181 23.88 7.17 -10.77
N GLY A 182 22.98 6.78 -9.86
CA GLY A 182 22.40 5.44 -9.86
C GLY A 182 21.64 5.16 -11.16
N ASN A 183 21.74 3.94 -11.69
CA ASN A 183 21.33 3.62 -13.05
C ASN A 183 20.85 2.16 -13.22
N PHE A 184 20.25 1.84 -14.38
CA PHE A 184 19.67 0.51 -14.63
C PHE A 184 20.71 -0.61 -14.57
N GLN A 185 21.94 -0.37 -15.03
CA GLN A 185 23.02 -1.35 -14.94
C GLN A 185 23.38 -1.64 -13.48
N GLY A 186 23.51 -0.60 -12.64
CA GLY A 186 23.74 -0.75 -11.22
C GLY A 186 22.62 -1.54 -10.52
N ILE A 187 21.35 -1.28 -10.86
CA ILE A 187 20.22 -2.07 -10.36
C ILE A 187 20.34 -3.54 -10.83
N THR A 188 20.70 -3.76 -12.09
CA THR A 188 20.86 -5.11 -12.69
C THR A 188 21.92 -5.92 -11.94
N GLU A 189 23.07 -5.32 -11.63
CA GLU A 189 24.15 -5.97 -10.86
C GLU A 189 23.73 -6.35 -9.44
N LYS A 190 22.70 -5.69 -8.89
CA LYS A 190 22.19 -5.90 -7.53
C LYS A 190 20.91 -6.74 -7.48
N LEU A 191 20.40 -7.23 -8.60
CA LEU A 191 19.27 -8.17 -8.59
C LEU A 191 19.52 -9.43 -7.74
N PRO A 192 20.72 -10.05 -7.71
CA PRO A 192 20.98 -11.18 -6.81
C PRO A 192 20.84 -10.81 -5.32
N TYR A 193 21.20 -9.57 -4.95
CA TYR A 193 20.99 -9.06 -3.59
C TYR A 193 19.49 -8.96 -3.27
N ILE A 194 18.71 -8.37 -4.18
CA ILE A 194 17.24 -8.24 -4.04
C ILE A 194 16.58 -9.63 -3.93
N ALA A 195 16.98 -10.58 -4.79
CA ALA A 195 16.52 -11.96 -4.74
C ALA A 195 16.85 -12.65 -3.39
N SER A 196 18.01 -12.35 -2.80
CA SER A 196 18.41 -12.92 -1.49
C SER A 196 17.46 -12.55 -0.35
N LEU A 197 16.79 -11.39 -0.45
CA LEU A 197 15.74 -10.95 0.49
C LEU A 197 14.41 -11.68 0.26
N GLY A 198 14.27 -12.42 -0.85
CA GLY A 198 13.03 -13.06 -1.26
C GLY A 198 12.10 -12.23 -2.10
N ALA A 199 12.52 -11.02 -2.48
CA ALA A 199 11.73 -10.16 -3.34
C ALA A 199 11.51 -10.83 -4.70
N THR A 200 10.26 -10.82 -5.14
CA THR A 200 9.78 -11.35 -6.43
C THR A 200 9.18 -10.23 -7.29
N VAL A 201 9.13 -9.01 -6.75
CA VAL A 201 8.71 -7.81 -7.46
C VAL A 201 9.69 -6.68 -7.15
N LEU A 202 10.19 -6.04 -8.20
CA LEU A 202 10.96 -4.80 -8.14
C LEU A 202 10.05 -3.65 -8.55
N TYR A 203 9.85 -2.70 -7.66
CA TYR A 203 9.14 -1.46 -7.93
C TYR A 203 10.15 -0.33 -8.11
N LEU A 204 10.12 0.32 -9.27
CA LEU A 204 10.94 1.51 -9.55
C LEU A 204 10.09 2.77 -9.42
N ASN A 205 10.56 3.73 -8.61
CA ASN A 205 10.14 5.12 -8.72
C ASN A 205 10.38 5.65 -10.16
N PRO A 206 9.80 6.79 -10.57
CA PRO A 206 9.71 7.19 -11.98
C PRO A 206 11.06 7.13 -12.70
N ILE A 207 11.04 6.58 -13.92
CA ILE A 207 12.25 6.34 -14.73
C ILE A 207 12.31 7.18 -16.00
N SER A 208 11.22 7.86 -16.33
CA SER A 208 11.09 8.71 -17.51
C SER A 208 12.00 9.93 -17.40
N LYS A 209 12.39 10.47 -18.56
CA LYS A 209 13.21 11.68 -18.66
C LYS A 209 12.53 12.83 -17.93
N ALA A 210 13.26 13.46 -17.01
CA ALA A 210 12.77 14.57 -16.21
C ALA A 210 13.91 15.51 -15.78
N PHE A 211 13.55 16.66 -15.22
CA PHE A 211 14.53 17.62 -14.73
C PHE A 211 15.05 17.20 -13.36
N SER A 212 14.15 16.85 -12.43
CA SER A 212 14.51 16.48 -11.06
C SER A 212 15.13 15.07 -10.93
N SER A 213 15.65 14.78 -9.74
CA SER A 213 16.14 13.46 -9.32
C SER A 213 15.03 12.47 -9.00
N HIS A 214 13.85 12.95 -8.61
CA HIS A 214 12.67 12.12 -8.31
C HIS A 214 11.83 11.79 -9.55
N ARG A 215 11.93 12.59 -10.62
CA ARG A 215 11.35 12.36 -11.95
C ARG A 215 9.82 12.33 -12.04
N TYR A 216 9.12 12.83 -11.01
CA TYR A 216 7.67 13.06 -11.06
C TYR A 216 7.28 14.22 -11.99
N ASP A 217 8.20 15.18 -12.19
CA ASP A 217 8.13 16.25 -13.18
C ASP A 217 8.43 15.74 -14.60
N THR A 218 7.64 14.76 -15.08
CA THR A 218 7.90 14.03 -16.33
C THR A 218 8.10 14.97 -17.51
N GLY A 219 9.30 14.90 -18.11
CA GLY A 219 9.71 15.65 -19.29
C GLY A 219 9.37 14.95 -20.60
N ASP A 220 9.61 13.64 -20.67
CA ASP A 220 9.22 12.77 -21.79
C ASP A 220 8.91 11.34 -21.30
N TYR A 221 7.63 10.96 -21.34
CA TYR A 221 7.11 9.67 -20.88
C TYR A 221 7.73 8.43 -21.52
N LYS A 222 8.16 8.48 -22.78
CA LYS A 222 8.61 7.27 -23.52
C LYS A 222 10.12 7.16 -23.60
N THR A 223 10.85 8.08 -22.99
CA THR A 223 12.31 8.10 -23.00
C THR A 223 12.79 7.91 -21.57
N PRO A 224 13.59 6.88 -21.26
CA PRO A 224 14.24 6.79 -19.96
C PRO A 224 15.10 8.03 -19.71
N ASP A 225 15.21 8.46 -18.46
CA ASP A 225 16.09 9.56 -18.11
C ASP A 225 17.55 9.23 -18.49
N PRO A 226 18.28 10.11 -19.19
CA PRO A 226 19.65 9.83 -19.64
C PRO A 226 20.59 9.41 -18.50
N MET A 227 20.36 9.90 -17.28
CA MET A 227 21.15 9.51 -16.10
C MET A 227 20.95 8.04 -15.71
N LEU A 228 19.81 7.43 -16.04
CA LEU A 228 19.51 6.02 -15.73
C LEU A 228 20.01 5.05 -16.81
N GLY A 229 20.18 5.53 -18.05
CA GLY A 229 20.61 4.74 -19.20
C GLY A 229 19.59 4.75 -20.34
N THR A 230 19.70 3.77 -21.21
CA THR A 230 18.93 3.66 -22.45
C THR A 230 17.75 2.70 -22.32
N LYS A 231 16.91 2.64 -23.36
CA LYS A 231 15.84 1.64 -23.47
C LYS A 231 16.40 0.21 -23.50
N ALA A 232 17.58 0.01 -24.09
CA ALA A 232 18.24 -1.30 -24.14
C ALA A 232 18.67 -1.75 -22.73
N ASP A 233 19.18 -0.83 -21.91
CA ASP A 233 19.56 -1.11 -20.52
C ASP A 233 18.33 -1.48 -19.68
N PHE A 234 17.20 -0.81 -19.89
CA PHE A 234 15.93 -1.18 -19.24
C PHE A 234 15.44 -2.57 -19.66
N VAL A 235 15.49 -2.89 -20.97
CA VAL A 235 15.15 -4.24 -21.47
C VAL A 235 16.05 -5.30 -20.85
N GLN A 236 17.34 -5.01 -20.70
CA GLN A 236 18.29 -5.91 -20.05
C GLN A 236 17.95 -6.10 -18.57
N LEU A 237 17.65 -5.03 -17.84
CA LEU A 237 17.20 -5.09 -16.45
C LEU A 237 15.98 -6.01 -16.30
N CYS A 238 14.93 -5.79 -17.11
CA CYS A 238 13.73 -6.63 -17.07
C CYS A 238 14.02 -8.10 -17.42
N ARG A 239 14.91 -8.36 -18.39
CA ARG A 239 15.31 -9.72 -18.76
C ARG A 239 16.04 -10.43 -17.62
N GLU A 240 17.02 -9.79 -17.00
CA GLU A 240 17.79 -10.40 -15.92
C GLU A 240 16.95 -10.54 -14.63
N ALA A 241 16.06 -9.58 -14.34
CA ALA A 241 15.10 -9.69 -13.26
C ALA A 241 14.20 -10.93 -13.45
N ARG A 242 13.67 -11.14 -14.66
CA ARG A 242 12.84 -12.30 -14.99
C ARG A 242 13.58 -13.63 -14.82
N ARG A 243 14.89 -13.69 -15.12
CA ARG A 243 15.71 -14.90 -14.91
C ARG A 243 15.81 -15.29 -13.43
N LEU A 244 15.66 -14.33 -12.53
CA LEU A 244 15.64 -14.53 -11.08
C LEU A 244 14.21 -14.65 -10.51
N GLY A 245 13.18 -14.68 -11.36
CA GLY A 245 11.78 -14.72 -10.93
C GLY A 245 11.29 -13.39 -10.35
N ILE A 246 11.93 -12.27 -10.72
CA ILE A 246 11.55 -10.92 -10.29
C ILE A 246 10.78 -10.22 -11.42
N HIS A 247 9.56 -9.78 -11.11
CA HIS A 247 8.74 -8.93 -11.98
C HIS A 247 9.08 -7.45 -11.75
N VAL A 248 9.09 -6.63 -12.80
CA VAL A 248 9.44 -5.20 -12.70
C VAL A 248 8.19 -4.35 -12.92
N ILE A 249 7.78 -3.57 -11.92
CA ILE A 249 6.68 -2.60 -12.03
C ILE A 249 7.21 -1.17 -12.00
N LEU A 250 6.57 -0.28 -12.75
CA LEU A 250 7.00 1.11 -12.92
C LEU A 250 6.03 2.09 -12.27
N ASP A 251 6.52 3.27 -11.90
CA ASP A 251 5.67 4.38 -11.50
C ASP A 251 5.04 5.09 -12.71
N GLY A 252 3.72 5.21 -12.71
CA GLY A 252 2.90 5.83 -13.75
C GLY A 252 2.36 7.19 -13.30
N VAL A 253 3.08 8.25 -13.64
CA VAL A 253 2.75 9.64 -13.27
C VAL A 253 1.85 10.29 -14.33
N PHE A 254 0.54 10.05 -14.24
CA PHE A 254 -0.43 10.46 -15.27
C PHE A 254 -1.35 11.63 -14.87
N SER A 255 -1.21 12.16 -13.65
CA SER A 255 -2.01 13.28 -13.14
C SER A 255 -1.49 14.65 -13.62
N HIS A 256 -0.19 14.76 -13.84
CA HIS A 256 0.51 15.98 -14.25
C HIS A 256 1.80 15.64 -15.05
N THR A 257 2.40 16.66 -15.68
CA THR A 257 3.74 16.59 -16.30
C THR A 257 4.68 17.58 -15.61
N GLY A 258 5.97 17.55 -15.93
CA GLY A 258 6.87 18.67 -15.60
C GLY A 258 6.57 19.91 -16.43
N SER A 259 6.80 21.10 -15.88
CA SER A 259 6.77 22.36 -16.64
C SER A 259 7.90 22.43 -17.67
N ASN A 260 9.02 21.78 -17.38
CA ASN A 260 10.12 21.53 -18.30
C ASN A 260 9.94 20.20 -19.05
N SER A 261 8.88 20.09 -19.85
CA SER A 261 8.54 18.87 -20.61
C SER A 261 8.36 19.14 -22.10
N LEU A 262 8.43 18.09 -22.91
CA LEU A 262 8.08 18.14 -24.33
C LEU A 262 6.67 18.70 -24.57
N TYR A 263 5.77 18.43 -23.63
CA TYR A 263 4.34 18.72 -23.74
C TYR A 263 4.00 20.14 -23.30
N PHE A 264 4.65 20.65 -22.25
CA PHE A 264 4.41 21.99 -21.71
C PHE A 264 5.45 23.02 -22.17
N ASP A 265 6.73 22.64 -22.10
CA ASP A 265 7.91 23.34 -22.63
C ASP A 265 8.10 24.78 -22.16
N ARG A 266 7.93 25.05 -20.84
CA ARG A 266 8.04 26.39 -20.25
C ARG A 266 9.36 27.09 -20.56
N TYR A 267 10.44 26.33 -20.59
CA TYR A 267 11.80 26.83 -20.83
C TYR A 267 12.30 26.63 -22.26
N ARG A 268 11.43 26.17 -23.17
CA ARG A 268 11.76 25.91 -24.60
C ARG A 268 12.91 24.91 -24.78
N ALA A 269 13.10 24.00 -23.82
CA ALA A 269 14.13 22.97 -23.85
C ALA A 269 13.85 21.89 -24.92
N PHE A 270 12.60 21.82 -25.41
CA PHE A 270 12.15 20.83 -26.39
C PHE A 270 11.76 21.43 -27.75
N GLY A 271 12.35 22.58 -28.09
CA GLY A 271 12.16 23.21 -29.42
C GLY A 271 11.05 24.26 -29.49
N GLY A 272 10.35 24.54 -28.39
CA GLY A 272 9.41 25.65 -28.28
C GLY A 272 8.00 25.35 -28.78
N HIS A 273 7.61 24.08 -28.87
CA HIS A 273 6.31 23.63 -29.39
C HIS A 273 5.34 23.12 -28.31
N GLY A 274 5.72 23.18 -27.03
CA GLY A 274 4.84 22.80 -25.92
C GLY A 274 3.72 23.81 -25.66
N ALA A 275 2.73 23.40 -24.87
CA ALA A 275 1.50 24.14 -24.63
C ALA A 275 1.70 25.53 -23.98
N TYR A 276 2.79 25.75 -23.23
CA TYR A 276 3.16 27.06 -22.69
C TYR A 276 3.89 27.93 -23.72
N ALA A 277 4.68 27.30 -24.60
CA ALA A 277 5.56 27.96 -25.54
C ALA A 277 4.86 28.40 -26.83
N ASP A 278 3.84 27.65 -27.26
CA ASP A 278 3.08 27.84 -28.50
C ASP A 278 1.57 27.71 -28.26
N PRO A 279 0.76 28.78 -28.51
CA PRO A 279 -0.68 28.72 -28.34
C PRO A 279 -1.37 27.77 -29.34
N GLN A 280 -0.70 27.37 -30.42
CA GLN A 280 -1.17 26.40 -31.42
C GLN A 280 -0.58 25.01 -31.20
N SER A 281 0.10 24.77 -30.07
CA SER A 281 0.68 23.47 -29.73
C SER A 281 -0.34 22.33 -29.86
N PRO A 282 0.04 21.17 -30.41
CA PRO A 282 -0.83 20.00 -30.41
C PRO A 282 -1.17 19.52 -28.99
N TYR A 283 -0.38 19.91 -27.98
CA TYR A 283 -0.59 19.58 -26.57
C TYR A 283 -1.43 20.65 -25.84
N ARG A 284 -1.91 21.68 -26.54
CA ARG A 284 -2.59 22.83 -25.91
C ARG A 284 -3.80 22.43 -25.08
N SER A 285 -4.60 21.49 -25.58
CA SER A 285 -5.82 21.01 -24.91
C SER A 285 -5.55 20.09 -23.72
N TRP A 286 -4.30 19.61 -23.57
CA TRP A 286 -3.89 18.80 -22.42
C TRP A 286 -3.84 19.64 -21.15
N TYR A 287 -3.80 20.98 -21.24
CA TYR A 287 -3.65 21.83 -20.07
C TYR A 287 -4.75 22.90 -20.00
N GLN A 288 -5.08 23.32 -18.79
CA GLN A 288 -6.05 24.37 -18.55
C GLN A 288 -5.34 25.66 -18.14
N PHE A 289 -5.42 26.69 -19.00
CA PHE A 289 -4.91 28.03 -18.73
C PHE A 289 -6.05 28.97 -18.32
N TYR A 290 -5.91 29.65 -17.19
CA TYR A 290 -6.81 30.73 -16.77
C TYR A 290 -6.41 32.05 -17.44
N HIS A 291 -5.10 32.31 -17.55
CA HIS A 291 -4.53 33.43 -18.29
C HIS A 291 -3.23 33.00 -18.97
N TYR A 292 -3.23 32.97 -20.30
CA TYR A 292 -2.08 32.46 -21.04
C TYR A 292 -0.93 33.48 -21.12
N PRO A 293 0.35 33.05 -20.95
CA PRO A 293 0.79 31.69 -20.58
C PRO A 293 0.92 31.46 -19.08
N ASP A 294 0.87 32.49 -18.24
CA ASP A 294 1.42 32.45 -16.87
C ASP A 294 0.50 31.92 -15.78
N SER A 295 -0.78 31.72 -16.05
CA SER A 295 -1.75 31.20 -15.08
C SER A 295 -2.46 29.98 -15.61
N TYR A 296 -2.26 28.83 -14.95
CA TYR A 296 -2.76 27.52 -15.33
C TYR A 296 -2.99 26.62 -14.13
N ASN A 297 -3.74 25.53 -14.34
CA ASN A 297 -3.99 24.54 -13.32
C ASN A 297 -2.71 23.75 -12.98
N CYS A 298 -2.36 23.69 -11.69
CA CYS A 298 -1.13 23.10 -11.20
C CYS A 298 -1.40 22.20 -10.01
N TRP A 299 -0.59 21.16 -9.85
CA TRP A 299 -0.67 20.27 -8.70
C TRP A 299 -0.31 21.04 -7.43
N TRP A 300 -1.25 21.20 -6.50
CA TRP A 300 -1.04 21.86 -5.20
C TRP A 300 -0.36 23.26 -5.29
N ASN A 301 -0.64 24.01 -6.37
CA ASN A 301 0.00 25.30 -6.69
C ASN A 301 1.51 25.25 -6.97
N PHE A 302 2.10 24.05 -7.16
CA PHE A 302 3.45 23.92 -7.69
C PHE A 302 3.43 24.15 -9.20
N ASP A 303 3.83 25.34 -9.62
CA ASP A 303 3.86 25.75 -11.04
C ASP A 303 4.85 24.94 -11.90
N THR A 304 5.68 24.11 -11.26
CA THR A 304 6.54 23.12 -11.91
C THR A 304 5.80 21.85 -12.33
N LEU A 305 4.57 21.63 -11.87
CA LEU A 305 3.75 20.44 -12.12
C LEU A 305 2.38 20.81 -12.72
N PRO A 306 2.32 21.27 -13.98
CA PRO A 306 1.06 21.56 -14.66
C PRO A 306 0.17 20.31 -14.77
N CYS A 307 -1.06 20.43 -14.29
CA CYS A 307 -2.06 19.36 -14.32
C CYS A 307 -2.57 19.14 -15.75
N VAL A 308 -2.67 17.87 -16.14
CA VAL A 308 -3.24 17.50 -17.44
C VAL A 308 -4.76 17.32 -17.36
N ASN A 309 -5.44 17.59 -18.47
CA ASN A 309 -6.80 17.18 -18.72
C ASN A 309 -6.80 15.68 -19.02
N LYS A 310 -6.98 14.86 -17.98
CA LYS A 310 -6.90 13.39 -18.04
C LYS A 310 -7.86 12.76 -19.05
N MET A 311 -8.95 13.45 -19.39
CA MET A 311 -9.98 12.96 -20.31
C MET A 311 -9.91 13.59 -21.70
N ASP A 312 -8.87 14.39 -22.00
CA ASP A 312 -8.64 14.86 -23.36
C ASP A 312 -8.43 13.65 -24.30
N PRO A 313 -9.15 13.54 -25.43
CA PRO A 313 -9.04 12.38 -26.30
C PRO A 313 -7.63 12.10 -26.82
N SER A 314 -6.84 13.14 -27.09
CA SER A 314 -5.47 12.99 -27.57
C SER A 314 -4.50 12.61 -26.45
N TYR A 315 -4.76 13.04 -25.21
CA TYR A 315 -4.03 12.56 -24.04
C TYR A 315 -4.34 11.09 -23.72
N LEU A 316 -5.62 10.71 -23.76
CA LEU A 316 -6.06 9.32 -23.58
C LEU A 316 -5.46 8.39 -24.64
N ASP A 317 -5.44 8.81 -25.91
CA ASP A 317 -4.78 8.06 -26.98
C ASP A 317 -3.27 7.92 -26.72
N TYR A 318 -2.63 9.01 -26.30
CA TYR A 318 -1.19 9.03 -26.05
C TYR A 318 -0.77 8.15 -24.85
N ILE A 319 -1.53 8.18 -23.75
CA ILE A 319 -1.20 7.44 -22.52
C ILE A 319 -1.72 6.00 -22.56
N ILE A 320 -2.94 5.78 -23.06
CA ILE A 320 -3.69 4.53 -22.92
C ILE A 320 -3.98 3.89 -24.29
N ASP A 321 -4.86 4.49 -25.09
CA ASP A 321 -5.57 3.75 -26.16
C ASP A 321 -4.70 3.43 -27.37
N GLY A 322 -3.79 4.35 -27.70
CA GLY A 322 -2.97 4.27 -28.89
C GLY A 322 -2.19 2.95 -28.96
N PRO A 323 -1.90 2.45 -30.18
CA PRO A 323 -1.10 1.25 -30.34
C PRO A 323 0.31 1.42 -29.76
N ASP A 324 0.87 2.63 -29.82
CA ASP A 324 2.16 2.97 -29.21
C ASP A 324 2.00 3.89 -28.00
N SER A 325 0.91 3.75 -27.25
CA SER A 325 0.68 4.53 -26.03
C SER A 325 1.79 4.35 -25.00
N VAL A 326 1.92 5.27 -24.04
CA VAL A 326 2.96 5.19 -22.97
C VAL A 326 2.90 3.85 -22.25
N VAL A 327 1.70 3.39 -21.91
CA VAL A 327 1.48 2.10 -21.25
C VAL A 327 1.93 0.94 -22.13
N ALA A 328 1.53 0.93 -23.41
CA ALA A 328 1.95 -0.10 -24.36
C ALA A 328 3.46 -0.12 -24.59
N HIS A 329 4.08 1.07 -24.64
CA HIS A 329 5.51 1.22 -24.82
C HIS A 329 6.30 0.48 -23.74
N TRP A 330 6.04 0.78 -22.47
CA TRP A 330 6.80 0.22 -21.35
C TRP A 330 6.49 -1.26 -21.10
N LEU A 331 5.24 -1.69 -21.26
CA LEU A 331 4.88 -3.12 -21.15
C LEU A 331 5.59 -3.96 -22.21
N ARG A 332 5.72 -3.47 -23.45
CA ARG A 332 6.47 -4.15 -24.53
C ARG A 332 7.97 -4.20 -24.28
N LEU A 333 8.54 -3.18 -23.61
CA LEU A 333 9.95 -3.18 -23.23
C LEU A 333 10.26 -4.16 -22.09
N GLY A 334 9.25 -4.61 -21.35
CA GLY A 334 9.39 -5.72 -20.42
C GLY A 334 8.76 -5.51 -19.04
N ALA A 335 8.16 -4.34 -18.77
CA ALA A 335 7.46 -4.08 -17.52
C ALA A 335 6.32 -5.08 -17.29
N ASP A 336 6.06 -5.38 -16.02
CA ASP A 336 5.06 -6.32 -15.53
C ASP A 336 3.89 -5.61 -14.84
N GLY A 337 3.84 -4.27 -14.85
CA GLY A 337 2.76 -3.51 -14.23
C GLY A 337 3.13 -2.06 -13.92
N PHE A 338 2.19 -1.37 -13.29
CA PHE A 338 2.32 0.02 -12.87
C PHE A 338 1.84 0.25 -11.44
N ARG A 339 2.55 1.11 -10.71
CA ARG A 339 2.05 1.85 -9.54
C ARG A 339 1.58 3.21 -10.05
N LEU A 340 0.35 3.62 -9.75
CA LEU A 340 -0.22 4.90 -10.16
C LEU A 340 0.01 5.96 -9.10
N ASP A 341 0.72 7.00 -9.49
CA ASP A 341 0.97 8.19 -8.68
C ASP A 341 -0.30 9.02 -8.52
N VAL A 342 -0.59 9.43 -7.27
CA VAL A 342 -1.74 10.28 -6.92
C VAL A 342 -3.02 9.83 -7.63
N VAL A 343 -3.39 8.55 -7.48
CA VAL A 343 -4.54 7.96 -8.19
C VAL A 343 -5.86 8.67 -7.86
N ASP A 344 -5.93 9.34 -6.71
CA ASP A 344 -7.06 10.18 -6.30
C ASP A 344 -7.38 11.32 -7.26
N GLU A 345 -6.39 11.79 -8.04
CA GLU A 345 -6.57 12.85 -9.04
C GLU A 345 -6.96 12.33 -10.43
N LEU A 346 -6.95 11.00 -10.63
CA LEU A 346 -7.37 10.38 -11.87
C LEU A 346 -8.87 10.11 -11.80
N PRO A 347 -9.67 10.42 -12.84
CA PRO A 347 -11.07 10.00 -12.88
C PRO A 347 -11.21 8.47 -12.83
N ASP A 348 -12.25 7.92 -12.19
CA ASP A 348 -12.45 6.46 -12.15
C ASP A 348 -12.54 5.85 -13.57
N GLU A 349 -13.15 6.58 -14.53
CA GLU A 349 -13.19 6.18 -15.95
C GLU A 349 -11.78 6.01 -16.54
N PHE A 350 -10.85 6.92 -16.20
CA PHE A 350 -9.46 6.83 -16.65
C PHE A 350 -8.78 5.57 -16.10
N VAL A 351 -8.95 5.29 -14.81
CA VAL A 351 -8.32 4.12 -14.15
C VAL A 351 -8.89 2.82 -14.72
N LEU A 352 -10.21 2.74 -14.90
CA LEU A 352 -10.84 1.55 -15.48
C LEU A 352 -10.42 1.34 -16.95
N ARG A 353 -10.32 2.41 -17.74
CA ARG A 353 -9.84 2.35 -19.13
C ARG A 353 -8.39 1.89 -19.19
N LEU A 354 -7.54 2.44 -18.32
CA LEU A 354 -6.14 2.02 -18.16
C LEU A 354 -6.04 0.53 -17.79
N LYS A 355 -6.83 0.09 -16.80
CA LYS A 355 -6.88 -1.31 -16.37
C LYS A 355 -7.18 -2.25 -17.51
N LYS A 356 -8.23 -1.95 -18.30
CA LYS A 356 -8.62 -2.75 -19.48
C LYS A 356 -7.47 -2.82 -20.48
N ARG A 357 -6.87 -1.67 -20.81
CA ARG A 357 -5.77 -1.59 -21.76
C ARG A 357 -4.52 -2.36 -21.32
N VAL A 358 -4.13 -2.22 -20.06
CA VAL A 358 -3.00 -2.96 -19.47
C VAL A 358 -3.23 -4.47 -19.62
N ARG A 359 -4.44 -4.94 -19.31
CA ARG A 359 -4.83 -6.37 -19.42
C ARG A 359 -4.91 -6.87 -20.86
N GLU A 360 -5.35 -6.03 -21.81
CA GLU A 360 -5.32 -6.36 -23.24
C GLU A 360 -3.91 -6.60 -23.76
N ILE A 361 -2.95 -5.77 -23.34
CA ILE A 361 -1.55 -5.89 -23.75
C ILE A 361 -0.86 -7.05 -23.02
N LYS A 362 -1.13 -7.17 -21.72
CA LYS A 362 -0.51 -8.16 -20.83
C LYS A 362 -1.50 -8.60 -19.76
N PRO A 363 -2.15 -9.77 -19.95
CA PRO A 363 -3.24 -10.24 -19.08
C PRO A 363 -2.87 -10.38 -17.61
N ASP A 364 -1.60 -10.57 -17.28
CA ASP A 364 -1.08 -10.74 -15.92
C ASP A 364 -0.35 -9.49 -15.39
N ALA A 365 -0.46 -8.32 -16.03
CA ALA A 365 0.18 -7.10 -15.55
C ALA A 365 -0.49 -6.54 -14.28
N LEU A 366 0.32 -6.08 -13.32
CA LEU A 366 -0.16 -5.58 -12.03
C LEU A 366 -0.50 -4.08 -12.10
N LEU A 367 -1.59 -3.64 -11.47
CA LEU A 367 -1.95 -2.23 -11.36
C LEU A 367 -2.24 -1.86 -9.91
N ILE A 368 -1.40 -1.03 -9.29
CA ILE A 368 -1.52 -0.61 -7.90
C ILE A 368 -1.74 0.90 -7.83
N GLY A 369 -2.65 1.37 -6.98
CA GLY A 369 -2.83 2.81 -6.74
C GLY A 369 -2.12 3.31 -5.49
N GLU A 370 -1.60 4.53 -5.53
CA GLU A 370 -1.22 5.25 -4.31
C GLU A 370 -2.47 5.79 -3.60
N VAL A 371 -2.83 5.21 -2.46
CA VAL A 371 -3.96 5.67 -1.63
C VAL A 371 -3.53 5.70 -0.17
N TRP A 372 -3.64 6.85 0.49
CA TRP A 372 -3.13 7.02 1.87
C TRP A 372 -4.12 6.58 2.97
N GLU A 373 -5.39 6.39 2.62
CA GLU A 373 -6.49 6.02 3.50
C GLU A 373 -7.09 4.66 3.13
N ASP A 374 -8.19 4.27 3.77
CA ASP A 374 -8.96 3.07 3.40
C ASP A 374 -9.55 3.24 1.98
N ALA A 375 -8.97 2.53 1.03
CA ALA A 375 -9.33 2.59 -0.37
C ALA A 375 -10.72 1.99 -0.68
N SER A 376 -11.27 1.18 0.22
CA SER A 376 -12.54 0.50 -0.01
C SER A 376 -13.77 1.43 0.02
N ASN A 377 -13.64 2.61 0.63
CA ASN A 377 -14.72 3.59 0.75
C ASN A 377 -14.25 5.06 0.68
N LYS A 378 -13.03 5.31 0.20
CA LYS A 378 -12.40 6.63 0.19
C LYS A 378 -13.25 7.67 -0.55
N ILE A 379 -13.31 8.87 0.02
CA ILE A 379 -13.77 10.07 -0.66
C ILE A 379 -12.53 10.93 -0.97
N ALA A 380 -12.37 11.32 -2.23
CA ALA A 380 -11.36 12.28 -2.64
C ALA A 380 -12.01 13.31 -3.57
N TYR A 381 -11.74 14.59 -3.33
CA TYR A 381 -12.32 15.69 -4.10
C TYR A 381 -13.87 15.61 -4.19
N ASP A 382 -14.52 15.33 -3.05
CA ASP A 382 -15.97 15.16 -2.90
C ASP A 382 -16.58 14.00 -3.71
N ILE A 383 -15.76 13.11 -4.25
CA ILE A 383 -16.19 11.95 -5.03
C ILE A 383 -15.82 10.66 -4.28
N ARG A 384 -16.80 9.75 -4.15
CA ARG A 384 -16.57 8.38 -3.68
C ARG A 384 -15.76 7.64 -4.74
N ARG A 385 -14.56 7.20 -4.38
CA ARG A 385 -13.66 6.50 -5.28
C ARG A 385 -14.09 5.05 -5.43
N ARG A 386 -14.01 4.53 -6.65
CA ARG A 386 -14.53 3.20 -6.98
C ARG A 386 -13.49 2.10 -7.06
N TYR A 387 -12.23 2.38 -6.72
CA TYR A 387 -11.01 1.54 -6.82
C TYR A 387 -11.11 0.01 -6.86
N PHE A 388 -12.03 -0.60 -6.11
CA PHE A 388 -12.23 -2.05 -6.10
C PHE A 388 -13.55 -2.51 -6.71
N VAL A 389 -14.56 -1.65 -6.76
CA VAL A 389 -15.95 -2.00 -7.09
C VAL A 389 -16.05 -2.52 -8.52
N ASP A 390 -15.39 -1.85 -9.47
CA ASP A 390 -15.39 -2.24 -10.88
C ASP A 390 -14.07 -2.94 -11.29
N GLY A 391 -13.25 -3.32 -10.30
CA GLY A 391 -11.97 -3.99 -10.49
C GLY A 391 -10.88 -3.08 -11.07
N GLU A 392 -10.92 -1.78 -10.78
CA GLU A 392 -9.98 -0.79 -11.30
C GLU A 392 -8.53 -1.08 -10.86
N LEU A 393 -8.31 -1.35 -9.57
CA LEU A 393 -6.99 -1.60 -8.99
C LEU A 393 -6.83 -3.05 -8.50
N ASP A 394 -5.63 -3.62 -8.67
CA ASP A 394 -5.26 -4.92 -8.09
C ASP A 394 -4.82 -4.80 -6.63
N GLY A 395 -4.48 -3.60 -6.17
CA GLY A 395 -4.00 -3.33 -4.82
C GLY A 395 -3.76 -1.84 -4.63
N VAL A 396 -3.43 -1.45 -3.40
CA VAL A 396 -3.05 -0.08 -3.06
C VAL A 396 -1.82 -0.04 -2.16
N MET A 397 -1.21 1.13 -2.03
CA MET A 397 -0.21 1.41 -0.99
C MET A 397 -0.88 1.48 0.38
N ASN A 398 -0.57 0.55 1.27
CA ASN A 398 -1.32 0.36 2.51
C ASN A 398 -0.78 1.24 3.66
N TYR A 399 -1.08 2.53 3.64
CA TYR A 399 -0.69 3.48 4.70
C TYR A 399 -1.44 3.31 6.03
N PRO A 400 -2.75 2.95 6.08
CA PRO A 400 -3.41 2.63 7.36
C PRO A 400 -2.72 1.49 8.11
N TYR A 401 -2.28 0.46 7.38
CA TYR A 401 -1.47 -0.64 7.89
C TYR A 401 -0.14 -0.17 8.49
N ARG A 402 0.60 0.69 7.77
CA ARG A 402 1.84 1.30 8.26
C ARG A 402 1.60 2.03 9.58
N LYS A 403 0.56 2.87 9.64
CA LYS A 403 0.22 3.66 10.81
C LYS A 403 -0.07 2.77 12.02
N ALA A 404 -0.86 1.72 11.84
CA ALA A 404 -1.17 0.76 12.90
C ALA A 404 0.08 0.12 13.52
N ILE A 405 1.03 -0.35 12.69
CA ILE A 405 2.29 -0.93 13.17
C ILE A 405 3.10 0.11 13.95
N ILE A 406 3.26 1.33 13.41
CA ILE A 406 4.04 2.38 14.07
C ILE A 406 3.42 2.77 15.41
N ASP A 407 2.10 2.95 15.47
CA ASP A 407 1.41 3.34 16.70
C ASP A 407 1.53 2.28 17.79
N PHE A 408 1.38 0.99 17.44
CA PHE A 408 1.61 -0.12 18.37
C PHE A 408 3.05 -0.11 18.92
N LEU A 409 4.06 0.00 18.05
CA LEU A 409 5.47 -0.04 18.45
C LEU A 409 5.92 1.21 19.20
N ARG A 410 5.26 2.35 18.98
CA ARG A 410 5.49 3.60 19.70
C ARG A 410 4.67 3.75 20.97
N GLN A 411 3.92 2.72 21.37
CA GLN A 411 3.07 2.73 22.58
C GLN A 411 1.94 3.78 22.52
N ARG A 412 1.48 4.11 21.32
CA ARG A 412 0.28 4.93 21.09
C ARG A 412 -0.99 4.08 21.04
N ASP A 413 -0.84 2.78 20.81
CA ASP A 413 -1.89 1.76 20.83
C ASP A 413 -1.44 0.55 21.65
N ASP A 414 -2.35 -0.07 22.40
CA ASP A 414 -2.10 -1.26 23.24
C ASP A 414 -2.24 -2.58 22.45
N GLY A 415 -2.66 -2.52 21.19
CA GLY A 415 -2.95 -3.65 20.31
C GLY A 415 -4.40 -3.66 19.81
N LYS A 416 -5.34 -2.98 20.49
CA LYS A 416 -6.76 -2.97 20.10
C LYS A 416 -7.00 -2.23 18.79
N GLY A 417 -6.47 -1.01 18.66
CA GLY A 417 -6.58 -0.21 17.44
C GLY A 417 -5.84 -0.86 16.28
N PHE A 418 -4.70 -1.51 16.57
CA PHE A 418 -3.99 -2.34 15.60
C PHE A 418 -4.88 -3.45 15.03
N ARG A 419 -5.47 -4.29 15.90
CA ARG A 419 -6.36 -5.37 15.47
C ARG A 419 -7.53 -4.82 14.67
N GLU A 420 -8.17 -3.75 15.15
CA GLU A 420 -9.32 -3.15 14.48
C GLU A 420 -8.98 -2.68 13.06
N THR A 421 -7.82 -2.04 12.89
CA THR A 421 -7.35 -1.58 11.58
C THR A 421 -7.09 -2.76 10.65
N ILE A 422 -6.31 -3.76 11.09
CA ILE A 422 -5.97 -4.93 10.26
C ILE A 422 -7.22 -5.72 9.87
N MET A 423 -8.13 -5.94 10.81
CA MET A 423 -9.36 -6.69 10.55
C MET A 423 -10.35 -5.91 9.68
N THR A 424 -10.41 -4.57 9.80
CA THR A 424 -11.20 -3.73 8.89
C THR A 424 -10.70 -3.85 7.46
N LEU A 425 -9.39 -3.76 7.23
CA LEU A 425 -8.81 -3.95 5.90
C LEU A 425 -9.09 -5.37 5.37
N ALA A 426 -8.94 -6.39 6.21
CA ALA A 426 -9.19 -7.78 5.82
C ALA A 426 -10.66 -8.06 5.47
N GLU A 427 -11.59 -7.32 6.09
CA GLU A 427 -13.03 -7.43 5.86
C GLU A 427 -13.50 -6.64 4.63
N ASN A 428 -12.98 -5.42 4.46
CA ASN A 428 -13.47 -4.48 3.45
C ASN A 428 -12.84 -4.69 2.07
N TYR A 429 -11.65 -5.29 1.99
CA TYR A 429 -10.92 -5.47 0.74
C TYR A 429 -11.25 -6.84 0.14
N PRO A 430 -11.46 -6.93 -1.19
CA PRO A 430 -11.57 -8.23 -1.85
C PRO A 430 -10.34 -9.10 -1.54
N PRO A 431 -10.49 -10.39 -1.21
CA PRO A 431 -9.36 -11.21 -0.78
C PRO A 431 -8.18 -11.21 -1.76
N GLN A 432 -8.45 -11.27 -3.06
CA GLN A 432 -7.40 -11.24 -4.09
C GLN A 432 -6.69 -9.88 -4.22
N VAL A 433 -7.37 -8.79 -3.86
CA VAL A 433 -6.80 -7.43 -3.82
C VAL A 433 -5.96 -7.25 -2.57
N LEU A 434 -6.47 -7.69 -1.42
CA LEU A 434 -5.76 -7.62 -0.14
C LEU A 434 -4.37 -8.26 -0.24
N THR A 435 -4.25 -9.42 -0.90
CA THR A 435 -2.95 -10.10 -1.08
C THR A 435 -1.95 -9.34 -1.94
N CYS A 436 -2.41 -8.39 -2.75
CA CYS A 436 -1.58 -7.59 -3.65
C CYS A 436 -1.32 -6.16 -3.14
N CYS A 437 -1.96 -5.73 -2.05
CA CYS A 437 -1.68 -4.44 -1.42
C CYS A 437 -0.21 -4.33 -1.01
N MET A 438 0.42 -3.19 -1.33
CA MET A 438 1.79 -2.89 -0.92
C MET A 438 1.79 -2.56 0.57
N ASN A 439 2.20 -3.50 1.41
CA ASN A 439 2.32 -3.28 2.85
C ASN A 439 3.67 -2.63 3.16
N LEU A 440 3.70 -1.31 3.13
CA LEU A 440 4.90 -0.48 3.33
C LEU A 440 5.16 -0.15 4.81
N LEU A 441 6.43 0.02 5.17
CA LEU A 441 6.87 0.62 6.45
C LEU A 441 7.57 1.97 6.22
N GLY A 442 8.39 2.04 5.19
CA GLY A 442 8.95 3.27 4.63
C GLY A 442 8.66 3.36 3.14
N THR A 443 8.74 4.57 2.60
CA THR A 443 8.72 4.90 1.17
C THR A 443 9.52 6.19 0.95
N HIS A 444 9.66 6.58 -0.31
CA HIS A 444 10.21 7.87 -0.71
C HIS A 444 9.43 9.12 -0.25
N ASP A 445 8.21 9.00 0.30
CA ASP A 445 7.40 10.14 0.79
C ASP A 445 7.17 10.12 2.29
N THR A 446 7.76 9.16 2.99
CA THR A 446 7.69 9.06 4.44
C THR A 446 9.09 9.14 5.04
N PRO A 447 9.28 9.64 6.27
CA PRO A 447 10.51 9.42 7.00
C PRO A 447 10.88 7.93 7.01
N ARG A 448 12.18 7.63 7.00
CA ARG A 448 12.70 6.25 7.11
C ARG A 448 12.09 5.58 8.32
N ILE A 449 11.68 4.32 8.18
CA ILE A 449 10.99 3.60 9.26
C ILE A 449 11.83 3.57 10.55
N LEU A 450 13.15 3.41 10.43
CA LEU A 450 14.05 3.40 11.59
C LEU A 450 13.94 4.70 12.40
N THR A 451 13.90 5.85 11.73
CA THR A 451 13.68 7.16 12.35
C THR A 451 12.25 7.29 12.88
N ALA A 452 11.25 6.96 12.07
CA ALA A 452 9.83 7.13 12.42
C ALA A 452 9.38 6.32 13.64
N LEU A 453 10.07 5.20 13.93
CA LEU A 453 9.83 4.37 15.11
C LEU A 453 10.28 5.02 16.42
N ILE A 454 11.08 6.08 16.36
CA ILE A 454 11.63 6.77 17.54
C ILE A 454 11.18 8.22 17.59
N ASP A 455 11.28 8.94 16.47
CA ASP A 455 11.17 10.39 16.41
C ASP A 455 10.22 10.83 15.30
N ASP A 456 9.27 11.70 15.64
CA ASP A 456 8.32 12.40 14.76
C ASP A 456 8.59 13.91 14.73
N PHE A 457 9.86 14.30 14.85
CA PHE A 457 10.27 15.69 14.73
C PHE A 457 9.84 16.34 13.41
N GLU A 458 9.01 17.37 13.53
CA GLU A 458 8.58 18.25 12.44
C GLU A 458 9.19 19.64 12.60
N GLY A 459 10.45 19.78 12.20
CA GLY A 459 11.15 21.08 12.12
C GLY A 459 11.58 21.46 10.71
N SER A 460 12.43 22.48 10.64
CA SER A 460 13.02 23.00 9.40
C SER A 460 13.90 21.96 8.69
N ARG A 461 14.21 22.20 7.42
CA ARG A 461 15.10 21.31 6.64
C ARG A 461 16.51 21.32 7.19
N GLU A 462 16.97 22.48 7.64
CA GLU A 462 18.25 22.70 8.33
C GLU A 462 18.37 21.78 9.55
N GLU A 463 17.34 21.78 10.41
CA GLU A 463 17.32 20.96 11.62
C GLU A 463 17.24 19.47 11.28
N LYS A 464 16.41 19.09 10.30
CA LYS A 464 16.29 17.70 9.82
C LYS A 464 17.61 17.18 9.21
N ALA A 465 18.36 18.03 8.51
CA ALA A 465 19.65 17.68 7.91
C ALA A 465 20.72 17.38 8.97
N ALA A 466 20.74 18.12 10.07
CA ALA A 466 21.74 17.98 11.14
C ALA A 466 21.37 16.91 12.18
N ARG A 467 20.20 16.29 12.08
CA ARG A 467 19.63 15.42 13.11
C ARG A 467 19.82 13.94 12.78
N HIS A 468 20.34 13.22 13.77
CA HIS A 468 20.61 11.78 13.70
C HIS A 468 20.16 11.13 15.00
N LEU A 469 19.79 9.84 14.94
CA LEU A 469 19.47 9.10 16.15
C LEU A 469 20.74 8.92 17.00
N SER A 470 20.64 9.19 18.31
CA SER A 470 21.74 8.88 19.23
C SER A 470 22.01 7.37 19.28
N PRO A 471 23.20 6.92 19.69
CA PRO A 471 23.51 5.49 19.77
C PRO A 471 22.50 4.67 20.59
N GLY A 472 21.95 5.24 21.67
CA GLY A 472 20.91 4.62 22.48
C GLY A 472 19.56 4.55 21.77
N GLN A 473 19.17 5.61 21.05
CA GLN A 473 17.97 5.62 20.22
C GLN A 473 18.07 4.60 19.08
N LEU A 474 19.24 4.48 18.47
CA LEU A 474 19.49 3.53 17.38
C LEU A 474 19.29 2.07 17.81
N LEU A 475 19.74 1.70 19.03
CA LEU A 475 19.53 0.36 19.57
C LEU A 475 18.03 0.03 19.67
N VAL A 476 17.25 0.95 20.26
CA VAL A 476 15.79 0.80 20.40
C VAL A 476 15.11 0.80 19.03
N ALA A 477 15.59 1.63 18.08
CA ALA A 477 15.07 1.69 16.73
C ALA A 477 15.22 0.36 16.00
N LYS A 478 16.38 -0.27 16.11
CA LYS A 478 16.67 -1.59 15.49
C LYS A 478 15.82 -2.70 16.09
N GLU A 479 15.61 -2.69 17.41
CA GLU A 479 14.71 -3.63 18.09
C GLU A 479 13.27 -3.47 17.59
N ARG A 480 12.76 -2.24 17.54
CA ARG A 480 11.43 -1.94 17.00
C ARG A 480 11.32 -2.29 15.52
N LEU A 481 12.36 -2.07 14.74
CA LEU A 481 12.38 -2.41 13.31
C LEU A 481 12.30 -3.93 13.09
N ARG A 482 12.94 -4.74 13.94
CA ARG A 482 12.81 -6.20 13.89
C ARG A 482 11.38 -6.65 14.15
N MET A 483 10.71 -6.07 15.14
CA MET A 483 9.27 -6.31 15.38
C MET A 483 8.38 -5.81 14.23
N ALA A 484 8.63 -4.60 13.72
CA ALA A 484 7.86 -3.98 12.64
C ALA A 484 7.91 -4.83 11.37
N SER A 485 9.12 -5.22 10.96
CA SER A 485 9.33 -6.08 9.79
C SER A 485 8.80 -7.49 10.00
N PHE A 486 8.87 -8.04 11.22
CA PHE A 486 8.23 -9.32 11.51
C PHE A 486 6.71 -9.26 11.33
N LEU A 487 6.04 -8.23 11.85
CA LEU A 487 4.62 -7.97 11.57
C LEU A 487 4.38 -7.77 10.06
N GLN A 488 5.24 -6.99 9.39
CA GLN A 488 5.19 -6.74 7.95
C GLN A 488 5.10 -8.02 7.11
N PHE A 489 5.93 -9.01 7.43
CA PHE A 489 6.02 -10.27 6.68
C PHE A 489 5.01 -11.33 7.11
N THR A 490 4.34 -11.16 8.26
CA THR A 490 3.41 -12.16 8.83
C THR A 490 1.94 -11.76 8.76
N LEU A 491 1.61 -10.53 8.37
CA LEU A 491 0.23 -10.09 8.10
C LEU A 491 -0.19 -10.29 6.63
N PRO A 492 -1.50 -10.26 6.32
CA PRO A 492 -2.02 -10.36 4.95
C PRO A 492 -1.56 -9.20 4.05
N GLY A 493 -1.29 -9.50 2.78
CA GLY A 493 -0.82 -8.53 1.77
C GLY A 493 0.63 -8.73 1.36
N ALA A 494 1.15 -7.85 0.50
CA ALA A 494 2.49 -7.96 -0.09
C ALA A 494 3.49 -7.07 0.68
N PRO A 495 4.36 -7.62 1.56
CA PRO A 495 5.37 -6.83 2.26
C PRO A 495 6.25 -6.07 1.25
N THR A 496 6.32 -4.75 1.43
CA THR A 496 7.07 -3.84 0.56
C THR A 496 8.23 -3.23 1.33
N VAL A 497 9.45 -3.58 0.95
CA VAL A 497 10.69 -3.08 1.55
C VAL A 497 11.19 -1.89 0.73
N TYR A 498 11.34 -0.73 1.36
CA TYR A 498 11.96 0.44 0.74
C TYR A 498 13.47 0.36 0.88
N TYR A 499 14.21 0.47 -0.23
CA TYR A 499 15.65 0.20 -0.27
C TYR A 499 16.40 0.89 0.88
N GLY A 500 17.13 0.13 1.69
CA GLY A 500 17.86 0.67 2.83
C GLY A 500 17.22 0.46 4.18
N ASP A 501 15.90 0.24 4.23
CA ASP A 501 15.20 -0.06 5.49
C ASP A 501 15.69 -1.40 6.07
N GLU A 502 16.06 -2.36 5.22
CA GLU A 502 16.59 -3.66 5.60
C GLU A 502 18.02 -3.65 6.15
N VAL A 503 18.73 -2.54 5.97
CA VAL A 503 20.08 -2.31 6.50
C VAL A 503 20.12 -1.15 7.51
N GLY A 504 18.96 -0.68 7.95
CA GLY A 504 18.85 0.33 9.01
C GLY A 504 19.24 1.73 8.58
N MET A 505 18.89 2.15 7.36
CA MET A 505 19.02 3.57 6.98
C MET A 505 18.07 4.45 7.80
N GLU A 506 18.61 5.57 8.30
CA GLU A 506 17.84 6.63 8.93
C GLU A 506 17.63 7.82 7.98
N GLY A 507 16.63 8.65 8.27
CA GLY A 507 16.28 9.82 7.49
C GLY A 507 14.91 10.37 7.85
N TYR A 508 14.82 11.69 7.99
CA TYR A 508 13.56 12.41 8.15
C TYR A 508 12.81 12.48 6.80
N ALA A 509 11.76 13.30 6.72
CA ALA A 509 11.00 13.51 5.49
C ALA A 509 11.88 13.96 4.30
N ASP A 510 11.29 13.93 3.10
CA ASP A 510 11.92 14.35 1.84
C ASP A 510 12.72 15.66 1.99
N PRO A 511 14.01 15.70 1.57
CA PRO A 511 14.77 14.68 0.82
C PRO A 511 15.62 13.70 1.64
N PHE A 512 15.61 13.78 2.96
CA PHE A 512 16.53 13.00 3.82
C PHE A 512 16.22 11.49 3.84
N ASN A 513 15.00 11.10 3.45
CA ASN A 513 14.61 9.71 3.23
C ASN A 513 15.11 9.11 1.90
N ARG A 514 15.76 9.91 1.04
CA ARG A 514 16.26 9.52 -0.30
C ARG A 514 17.79 9.51 -0.38
N ARG A 515 18.49 9.30 0.74
CA ARG A 515 19.95 9.11 0.77
C ARG A 515 20.36 7.87 -0.03
N THR A 516 21.62 7.84 -0.45
CA THR A 516 22.16 6.71 -1.20
C THR A 516 22.25 5.43 -0.36
N TYR A 517 22.07 4.28 -1.02
CA TYR A 517 22.20 2.98 -0.36
C TYR A 517 23.66 2.77 0.12
N PRO A 518 23.88 2.31 1.36
CA PRO A 518 25.20 2.24 1.99
C PRO A 518 25.98 0.96 1.61
N TRP A 519 26.20 0.72 0.31
CA TRP A 519 26.91 -0.48 -0.16
C TRP A 519 28.28 -0.66 0.53
N GLY A 520 28.51 -1.84 1.11
CA GLY A 520 29.71 -2.19 1.86
C GLY A 520 29.73 -1.65 3.30
N ARG A 521 28.65 -1.03 3.77
CA ARG A 521 28.47 -0.49 5.13
C ARG A 521 27.09 -0.87 5.71
N GLU A 522 26.51 -1.94 5.20
CA GLU A 522 25.22 -2.46 5.63
C GLU A 522 25.24 -2.92 7.11
N ASP A 523 24.12 -2.78 7.81
CA ASP A 523 23.90 -3.52 9.05
C ASP A 523 23.61 -4.99 8.73
N GLU A 524 24.63 -5.84 8.86
CA GLU A 524 24.56 -7.26 8.53
C GLU A 524 23.56 -8.05 9.40
N GLU A 525 23.31 -7.61 10.64
CA GLU A 525 22.33 -8.28 11.52
C GLU A 525 20.89 -8.03 11.07
N LEU A 526 20.59 -6.76 10.71
CA LEU A 526 19.30 -6.42 10.13
C LEU A 526 19.13 -7.09 8.76
N LEU A 527 20.17 -7.08 7.92
CA LEU A 527 20.12 -7.74 6.63
C LEU A 527 19.83 -9.25 6.77
N ALA A 528 20.51 -9.93 7.69
CA ALA A 528 20.26 -11.34 8.00
C ALA A 528 18.83 -11.57 8.55
N HIS A 529 18.30 -10.64 9.34
CA HIS A 529 16.90 -10.67 9.79
C HIS A 529 15.92 -10.62 8.61
N TYR A 530 16.06 -9.66 7.69
CA TYR A 530 15.18 -9.56 6.52
C TYR A 530 15.30 -10.77 5.58
N ARG A 531 16.49 -11.33 5.37
CA ARG A 531 16.66 -12.59 4.61
C ARG A 531 15.89 -13.74 5.27
N ARG A 532 15.91 -13.85 6.60
CA ARG A 532 15.14 -14.86 7.34
C ARG A 532 13.64 -14.61 7.25
N LEU A 533 13.17 -13.37 7.28
CA LEU A 533 11.76 -13.03 7.05
C LEU A 533 11.30 -13.42 5.64
N GLY A 534 12.13 -13.14 4.63
CA GLY A 534 11.89 -13.57 3.26
C GLY A 534 11.77 -15.09 3.13
N GLN A 535 12.68 -15.84 3.76
CA GLN A 535 12.62 -17.30 3.81
C GLN A 535 11.37 -17.80 4.54
N LEU A 536 11.08 -17.27 5.73
CA LEU A 536 9.89 -17.61 6.52
C LEU A 536 8.61 -17.48 5.67
N ARG A 537 8.46 -16.37 4.93
CA ARG A 537 7.27 -16.14 4.12
C ARG A 537 7.20 -17.06 2.90
N ARG A 538 8.34 -17.37 2.26
CA ARG A 538 8.38 -18.31 1.12
C ARG A 538 7.97 -19.71 1.52
N ASP A 539 8.47 -20.20 2.65
CA ASP A 539 8.28 -21.58 3.09
C ASP A 539 6.89 -21.85 3.69
N ASN A 540 6.13 -20.80 4.03
CA ASN A 540 4.87 -20.93 4.75
C ASN A 540 3.72 -20.27 3.97
N PRO A 541 2.97 -21.03 3.13
CA PRO A 541 1.81 -20.55 2.39
C PRO A 541 0.78 -19.80 3.24
N ALA A 542 0.59 -20.18 4.51
CA ALA A 542 -0.32 -19.50 5.44
C ALA A 542 -0.01 -18.01 5.60
N LEU A 543 1.26 -17.61 5.51
CA LEU A 543 1.65 -16.20 5.64
C LEU A 543 1.34 -15.37 4.39
N ARG A 544 1.19 -16.02 3.23
CA ARG A 544 0.91 -15.38 1.93
C ARG A 544 -0.58 -15.19 1.62
N GLY A 545 -1.46 -15.97 2.27
CA GLY A 545 -2.91 -15.87 2.09
C GLY A 545 -3.54 -14.64 2.77
N THR A 546 -4.86 -14.67 2.93
CA THR A 546 -5.64 -13.62 3.62
C THR A 546 -6.13 -14.01 5.00
N ALA A 547 -6.28 -15.30 5.27
CA ALA A 547 -6.89 -15.77 6.50
C ALA A 547 -6.05 -15.38 7.73
N ILE A 548 -6.73 -14.71 8.67
CA ILE A 548 -6.16 -14.20 9.91
C ILE A 548 -7.23 -14.22 11.00
N SER A 549 -6.84 -14.59 12.23
CA SER A 549 -7.69 -14.52 13.41
C SER A 549 -6.88 -14.14 14.63
N PHE A 550 -7.24 -13.05 15.29
CA PHE A 550 -6.61 -12.62 16.54
C PHE A 550 -7.21 -13.36 17.74
N PHE A 551 -6.35 -13.80 18.67
CA PHE A 551 -6.75 -14.31 19.99
C PHE A 551 -6.17 -13.45 21.12
N THR A 552 -5.24 -12.53 20.83
CA THR A 552 -4.73 -11.54 21.79
C THR A 552 -4.41 -10.23 21.06
N ALA A 553 -4.89 -9.11 21.59
CA ALA A 553 -4.64 -7.77 21.08
C ALA A 553 -4.93 -6.73 22.18
N ALA A 554 -4.06 -6.68 23.18
CA ALA A 554 -4.17 -5.78 24.34
C ALA A 554 -2.85 -5.74 25.10
N ASP A 555 -2.67 -4.75 25.97
CA ASP A 555 -1.56 -4.64 26.92
C ASP A 555 -0.16 -4.73 26.27
N GLY A 556 -0.03 -4.27 25.02
CA GLY A 556 1.22 -4.33 24.27
C GLY A 556 1.57 -5.74 23.75
N ARG A 557 0.59 -6.64 23.64
CA ARG A 557 0.75 -8.01 23.16
C ARG A 557 -0.18 -8.28 21.99
N LEU A 558 0.37 -8.93 20.97
CA LEU A 558 -0.37 -9.39 19.80
C LEU A 558 -0.21 -10.91 19.66
N GLY A 559 -1.33 -11.59 19.47
CA GLY A 559 -1.41 -13.02 19.21
C GLY A 559 -2.46 -13.29 18.15
N PHE A 560 -2.04 -13.84 17.00
CA PHE A 560 -2.94 -14.18 15.91
C PHE A 560 -2.51 -15.43 15.16
N VAL A 561 -3.45 -16.08 14.49
CA VAL A 561 -3.22 -17.26 13.64
C VAL A 561 -3.37 -16.86 12.17
N ARG A 562 -2.43 -17.30 11.34
CA ARG A 562 -2.53 -17.32 9.88
C ARG A 562 -2.84 -18.74 9.43
N SER A 563 -3.79 -18.91 8.53
CA SER A 563 -4.19 -20.24 8.04
C SER A 563 -4.19 -20.33 6.52
N TRP A 564 -4.04 -21.55 6.03
CA TRP A 564 -4.14 -21.91 4.63
C TRP A 564 -4.84 -23.26 4.52
N ASP A 565 -5.94 -23.32 3.77
CA ASP A 565 -6.77 -24.53 3.59
C ASP A 565 -6.52 -25.20 2.23
N GLY A 566 -5.35 -24.96 1.62
CA GLY A 566 -4.95 -25.64 0.38
C GLY A 566 -4.51 -27.10 0.59
N PRO A 567 -3.88 -27.73 -0.42
CA PRO A 567 -3.58 -29.17 -0.40
C PRO A 567 -2.79 -29.66 0.82
N LEU A 568 -1.94 -28.79 1.38
CA LEU A 568 -1.28 -28.98 2.66
C LEU A 568 -1.77 -27.89 3.59
N ALA A 569 -2.81 -28.22 4.38
CA ALA A 569 -3.36 -27.29 5.34
C ALA A 569 -2.25 -26.85 6.32
N GLN A 570 -2.11 -25.55 6.54
CA GLN A 570 -1.07 -24.98 7.39
C GLN A 570 -1.66 -23.93 8.32
N ARG A 571 -1.24 -23.97 9.60
CA ARG A 571 -1.58 -22.96 10.60
C ARG A 571 -0.31 -22.47 11.28
N VAL A 572 -0.13 -21.15 11.29
CA VAL A 572 1.01 -20.49 11.92
C VAL A 572 0.49 -19.51 12.96
N SER A 573 0.83 -19.74 14.22
CA SER A 573 0.58 -18.79 15.31
C SER A 573 1.71 -17.78 15.39
N ILE A 574 1.33 -16.51 15.45
CA ILE A 574 2.23 -15.37 15.52
C ILE A 574 2.04 -14.70 16.88
N TYR A 575 3.15 -14.41 17.54
CA TYR A 575 3.19 -13.75 18.84
C TYR A 575 4.17 -12.59 18.79
N VAL A 576 3.77 -11.42 19.30
CA VAL A 576 4.62 -10.24 19.45
C VAL A 576 4.40 -9.65 20.84
N ASN A 577 5.49 -9.54 21.61
CA ASN A 577 5.50 -8.98 22.95
C ASN A 577 6.23 -7.62 22.93
N ARG A 578 5.48 -6.53 22.78
CA ARG A 578 6.02 -5.18 22.98
C ARG A 578 6.03 -4.77 24.45
N SER A 579 5.24 -5.43 25.31
CA SER A 579 5.08 -5.08 26.72
C SER A 579 6.40 -5.12 27.51
N GLY A 580 6.43 -4.46 28.67
CA GLY A 580 7.59 -4.49 29.58
C GLY A 580 7.73 -5.81 30.36
N ASP A 581 6.74 -6.69 30.26
CA ASP A 581 6.66 -7.94 31.01
C ASP A 581 6.82 -9.15 30.09
N SER A 582 7.43 -10.21 30.60
CA SER A 582 7.50 -11.49 29.92
C SER A 582 6.11 -12.08 29.66
N TRP A 583 5.94 -12.73 28.50
CA TRP A 583 4.68 -13.35 28.08
C TRP A 583 4.86 -14.86 27.89
N SER A 584 4.17 -15.64 28.72
CA SER A 584 4.11 -17.10 28.58
C SER A 584 3.17 -17.49 27.44
N ILE A 585 3.65 -18.30 26.50
CA ILE A 585 2.90 -18.78 25.34
C ILE A 585 3.07 -20.29 25.18
N PRO A 586 2.14 -20.97 24.48
CA PRO A 586 2.29 -22.40 24.17
C PRO A 586 3.57 -22.66 23.35
N ALA A 587 4.24 -23.77 23.62
CA ALA A 587 5.30 -24.26 22.73
C ALA A 587 4.72 -24.86 21.44
N GLY A 588 5.55 -24.90 20.41
CA GLY A 588 5.23 -25.46 19.11
C GLY A 588 6.49 -25.55 18.26
N ARG A 589 6.36 -25.98 17.01
CA ARG A 589 7.49 -26.00 16.09
C ARG A 589 7.89 -24.56 15.75
N LEU A 590 9.00 -24.09 16.30
CA LEU A 590 9.52 -22.75 16.06
C LEU A 590 9.99 -22.59 14.61
N LEU A 591 9.31 -21.72 13.85
CA LEU A 591 9.70 -21.35 12.49
C LEU A 591 10.68 -20.18 12.48
N LEU A 592 10.44 -19.19 13.34
CA LEU A 592 11.30 -18.03 13.57
C LEU A 592 11.04 -17.47 14.97
N GLY A 593 12.09 -17.00 15.64
CA GLY A 593 11.95 -16.37 16.94
C GLY A 593 13.05 -15.38 17.27
N HIS A 594 12.71 -14.40 18.10
CA HIS A 594 13.61 -13.40 18.65
C HIS A 594 13.26 -13.13 20.11
N ASN A 595 14.28 -12.99 20.95
CA ASN A 595 14.18 -12.70 22.39
C ASN A 595 13.17 -13.60 23.14
N LEU A 596 13.41 -14.92 23.11
CA LEU A 596 12.56 -15.93 23.74
C LEU A 596 13.39 -16.98 24.48
N GLU A 597 12.79 -17.59 25.49
CA GLU A 597 13.38 -18.65 26.32
C GLU A 597 12.48 -19.88 26.35
N THR A 598 13.07 -21.07 26.38
CA THR A 598 12.34 -22.33 26.58
C THR A 598 12.41 -22.69 28.06
N VAL A 599 11.25 -22.75 28.73
CA VAL A 599 11.19 -22.96 30.19
C VAL A 599 10.63 -24.33 30.54
N ALA A 600 9.76 -24.89 29.69
CA ALA A 600 9.25 -26.26 29.80
C ALA A 600 9.02 -26.84 28.39
N PRO A 601 8.87 -28.16 28.23
CA PRO A 601 8.60 -28.77 26.93
C PRO A 601 7.40 -28.16 26.19
N ASP A 602 6.38 -27.72 26.93
CA ASP A 602 5.12 -27.21 26.39
C ASP A 602 4.96 -25.68 26.50
N THR A 603 5.98 -24.97 27.00
CA THR A 603 5.87 -23.52 27.28
C THR A 603 7.12 -22.75 26.85
N LEU A 604 6.90 -21.69 26.08
CA LEU A 604 7.90 -20.68 25.73
C LEU A 604 7.60 -19.37 26.47
N ILE A 605 8.65 -18.63 26.83
CA ILE A 605 8.54 -17.28 27.37
C ILE A 605 9.08 -16.30 26.33
N LEU A 606 8.23 -15.37 25.88
CA LEU A 606 8.63 -14.21 25.11
C LEU A 606 9.02 -13.08 26.05
N LEU A 607 10.30 -12.70 26.03
CA LEU A 607 10.81 -11.56 26.79
C LEU A 607 10.30 -10.23 26.18
N PRO A 608 10.44 -9.09 26.87
CA PRO A 608 10.14 -7.77 26.29
C PRO A 608 10.86 -7.57 24.94
N GLY A 609 10.13 -7.10 23.92
CA GLY A 609 10.66 -6.99 22.54
C GLY A 609 10.73 -8.31 21.77
N GLY A 610 10.30 -9.42 22.38
CA GLY A 610 10.31 -10.74 21.77
C GLY A 610 9.16 -10.97 20.80
N PHE A 611 9.41 -11.78 19.79
CA PHE A 611 8.39 -12.23 18.83
C PHE A 611 8.73 -13.62 18.29
N CYS A 612 7.71 -14.37 17.87
CA CYS A 612 7.91 -15.66 17.22
C CYS A 612 6.77 -16.07 16.30
N ALA A 613 7.09 -16.97 15.38
CA ALA A 613 6.17 -17.71 14.54
C ALA A 613 6.29 -19.21 14.87
N LEU A 614 5.17 -19.83 15.24
CA LEU A 614 5.08 -21.24 15.58
C LEU A 614 4.14 -21.95 14.61
N GLU A 615 4.58 -23.06 14.04
CA GLU A 615 3.66 -23.95 13.32
C GLU A 615 2.85 -24.76 14.34
N VAL A 616 1.52 -24.72 14.18
CA VAL A 616 0.57 -25.45 15.02
C VAL A 616 0.25 -26.78 14.34
N SER A 617 0.48 -27.87 15.06
CA SER A 617 0.12 -29.24 14.66
C SER A 617 -1.38 -29.46 14.53
#